data_AF-A0A9D6EN33-F1
#
_entry.id   AF-A0A9D6EN33-F1
#
_cell.length_a   1.000
_cell.length_b   1.000
_cell.length_c   1.000
_cell.angle_alpha   90.00
_cell.angle_beta   90.00
_cell.angle_gamma   90.00
#
_symmetry.space_group_name_H-M   'P 1'
#
loop_
_entity.id
_entity.type
_entity.pdbx_description
1 polymer ?
#
loop_
_entity_poly.entity_id
_entity_poly.type
_entity_poly.pdbx_seq_one_letter_code
_entity_poly.pdbx_strand_id
1 'polypeptide(L)'
;MLSTLVLPNAYAIGNPSVLVASNFGGRILATIPCTCTFNLKLILSPVAPTLPVEVIFQPGISILYRYGMLVPTAWVLGRTIGSSTCWVGLIPFCVPVPSVEGGIVSPLIHMVGTSLPGI
;
A
#
# COMPACT_ATOMS: atom_id res chain seq x y z
N MET A 1 -42.27 -19.99 -9.20
CA MET A 1 -41.03 -20.40 -9.90
C MET A 1 -40.34 -19.11 -10.34
N LEU A 2 -39.56 -18.48 -9.48
CA LEU A 2 -38.14 -18.71 -9.18
C LEU A 2 -37.21 -18.41 -10.37
N SER A 3 -36.59 -17.23 -10.36
CA SER A 3 -35.18 -17.07 -10.72
C SER A 3 -34.65 -15.75 -10.16
N THR A 4 -34.19 -15.83 -8.91
CA THR A 4 -33.21 -14.90 -8.36
C THR A 4 -31.87 -15.17 -9.04
N LEU A 5 -31.41 -14.20 -9.84
CA LEU A 5 -30.10 -14.22 -10.48
C LEU A 5 -29.06 -13.82 -9.43
N VAL A 6 -28.48 -14.82 -8.75
CA VAL A 6 -27.30 -14.65 -7.90
C VAL A 6 -26.11 -14.47 -8.84
N LEU A 7 -25.52 -13.28 -8.85
CA LEU A 7 -24.22 -13.03 -9.46
C LEU A 7 -23.13 -13.33 -8.42
N PRO A 8 -22.42 -14.48 -8.45
CA PRO A 8 -21.17 -14.58 -7.75
C PRO A 8 -20.13 -13.81 -8.57
N ASN A 9 -19.38 -12.93 -7.93
CA ASN A 9 -18.26 -12.19 -8.50
C ASN A 9 -18.64 -10.98 -9.37
N ALA A 10 -19.11 -9.91 -8.71
CA ALA A 10 -18.82 -8.56 -9.16
C ALA A 10 -17.30 -8.32 -9.04
N TYR A 11 -16.53 -8.79 -10.03
CA TYR A 11 -15.17 -8.32 -10.25
C TYR A 11 -15.32 -6.84 -10.64
N ALA A 12 -14.96 -5.96 -9.71
CA ALA A 12 -15.08 -4.53 -9.90
C ALA A 12 -14.37 -4.12 -11.19
N ILE A 13 -15.15 -3.60 -12.13
CA ILE A 13 -14.66 -2.88 -13.31
C ILE A 13 -13.99 -1.63 -12.71
N GLY A 14 -12.65 -1.67 -12.65
CA GLY A 14 -11.83 -0.72 -11.91
C GLY A 14 -12.04 0.71 -12.39
N ASN A 15 -12.83 1.47 -11.64
CA ASN A 15 -12.67 2.93 -11.59
C ASN A 15 -11.31 3.21 -10.92
N PRO A 16 -10.35 3.88 -11.57
CA PRO A 16 -9.02 4.14 -11.02
C PRO A 16 -9.00 5.20 -9.89
N SER A 17 -10.14 5.45 -9.22
CA SER A 17 -10.31 6.66 -8.39
C SER A 17 -10.99 6.42 -7.05
N VAL A 18 -11.26 5.18 -6.64
CA VAL A 18 -11.93 4.98 -5.35
C VAL A 18 -10.87 4.98 -4.24
N LEU A 19 -10.70 6.14 -3.62
CA LEU A 19 -10.01 6.42 -2.35
C LEU A 19 -10.66 5.65 -1.18
N VAL A 20 -11.01 4.38 -1.37
CA VAL A 20 -11.61 3.57 -0.31
C VAL A 20 -10.48 3.11 0.58
N ALA A 21 -10.62 3.40 1.86
CA ALA A 21 -9.86 2.71 2.89
C ALA A 21 -9.94 1.20 2.67
N SER A 22 -8.86 0.61 2.15
CA SER A 22 -8.76 -0.82 1.88
C SER A 22 -7.93 -1.48 2.96
N ASN A 23 -8.32 -2.68 3.35
CA ASN A 23 -7.44 -3.52 4.16
C ASN A 23 -6.33 -4.06 3.26
N PHE A 24 -5.10 -3.98 3.72
CA PHE A 24 -3.95 -4.56 3.04
C PHE A 24 -3.18 -5.47 3.99
N GLY A 25 -2.47 -6.43 3.42
CA GLY A 25 -1.60 -7.32 4.17
C GLY A 25 -0.64 -8.03 3.24
N GLY A 26 0.43 -8.59 3.81
CA GLY A 26 1.43 -9.29 3.02
C GLY A 26 2.81 -9.22 3.64
N ARG A 27 3.79 -9.83 2.96
CA ARG A 27 5.19 -9.75 3.33
C ARG A 27 5.85 -8.57 2.62
N ILE A 28 6.58 -7.71 3.33
CA ILE A 28 7.36 -6.64 2.71
C ILE A 28 8.48 -7.27 1.88
N LEU A 29 8.46 -7.02 0.58
CA LEU A 29 9.51 -7.41 -0.36
C LEU A 29 10.60 -6.35 -0.43
N ALA A 30 10.21 -5.08 -0.50
CA ALA A 30 11.13 -3.96 -0.59
C ALA A 30 10.56 -2.72 0.11
N THR A 31 11.49 -1.91 0.64
CA THR A 31 11.21 -0.58 1.20
C THR A 31 12.03 0.43 0.40
N ILE A 32 11.36 1.32 -0.32
CA ILE A 32 11.98 2.36 -1.15
C ILE A 32 11.81 3.70 -0.44
N PRO A 33 12.90 4.35 -0.01
CA PRO A 33 12.82 5.68 0.58
C PRO A 33 12.53 6.74 -0.48
N CYS A 34 11.47 7.53 -0.27
CA CYS A 34 11.11 8.65 -1.14
C CYS A 34 11.85 9.90 -0.64
N THR A 35 13.02 10.20 -1.19
CA THR A 35 13.92 11.24 -0.68
C THR A 35 13.35 12.66 -0.78
N CYS A 36 12.43 12.92 -1.72
CA CYS A 36 11.83 14.25 -1.89
C CYS A 36 10.55 14.45 -1.06
N THR A 37 9.76 13.40 -0.83
CA THR A 37 8.53 13.48 -0.01
C THR A 37 8.71 13.00 1.42
N PHE A 38 9.88 12.49 1.79
CA PHE A 38 10.17 11.88 3.08
C PHE A 38 9.22 10.72 3.45
N ASN A 39 8.62 10.10 2.43
CA ASN A 39 7.76 8.93 2.53
C ASN A 39 8.59 7.63 2.41
N LEU A 40 7.97 6.50 2.77
CA LEU A 40 8.48 5.17 2.46
C LEU A 40 7.47 4.45 1.56
N LYS A 41 7.91 4.01 0.39
CA LYS A 41 7.11 3.13 -0.48
C LYS A 41 7.43 1.69 -0.15
N LEU A 42 6.41 0.91 0.20
CA LEU A 42 6.52 -0.52 0.51
C LEU A 42 5.97 -1.32 -0.66
N ILE A 43 6.74 -2.30 -1.13
CA ILE A 43 6.28 -3.31 -2.08
C ILE A 43 5.99 -4.58 -1.29
N LEU A 44 4.79 -5.11 -1.44
CA LEU A 44 4.28 -6.24 -0.69
C LEU A 44 4.11 -7.46 -1.60
N SER A 45 4.36 -8.64 -1.05
CA SER A 45 3.80 -9.90 -1.53
C SER A 45 2.46 -10.09 -0.82
N PRO A 46 1.33 -9.74 -1.43
CA PRO A 46 0.02 -9.82 -0.79
C PRO A 46 -0.36 -11.26 -0.44
N VAL A 47 -1.21 -11.42 0.59
CA VAL A 47 -1.89 -12.69 0.89
C VAL A 47 -3.32 -12.59 0.39
N ALA A 48 -3.72 -13.37 -0.60
CA ALA A 48 -5.09 -13.31 -1.12
C ALA A 48 -6.12 -13.40 0.03
N PRO A 49 -7.14 -12.52 0.09
CA PRO A 49 -7.57 -11.54 -0.92
C PRO A 49 -7.04 -10.10 -0.71
N THR A 50 -5.96 -9.88 0.04
CA THR A 50 -5.51 -8.52 0.38
C THR A 50 -4.85 -7.82 -0.81
N LEU A 51 -5.39 -6.68 -1.21
CA LEU A 51 -4.81 -5.71 -2.15
C LEU A 51 -4.65 -4.38 -1.40
N PRO A 52 -3.70 -3.50 -1.76
CA PRO A 52 -2.83 -3.47 -2.96
C PRO A 52 -1.47 -4.18 -2.79
N VAL A 53 -0.72 -4.35 -3.90
CA VAL A 53 0.68 -4.87 -3.92
C VAL A 53 1.71 -3.83 -3.50
N GLU A 54 1.34 -2.56 -3.40
CA GLU A 54 2.21 -1.50 -2.92
C GLU A 54 1.43 -0.48 -2.09
N VAL A 55 2.10 0.10 -1.09
CA VAL A 55 1.53 1.10 -0.20
C VAL A 55 2.59 2.15 0.17
N ILE A 56 2.15 3.35 0.53
CA ILE A 56 3.03 4.42 1.00
C ILE A 56 2.81 4.62 2.50
N PHE A 57 3.89 4.61 3.26
CA PHE A 57 3.93 5.09 4.64
C PHE A 57 4.43 6.54 4.64
N GLN A 58 3.65 7.45 5.23
CA GLN A 58 4.02 8.84 5.41
C GLN A 58 4.20 9.13 6.90
N PRO A 59 5.43 9.40 7.36
CA PRO A 59 5.68 9.78 8.75
C PRO A 59 4.82 10.99 9.16
N GLY A 60 4.18 10.91 10.33
CA GLY A 60 3.29 11.95 10.85
C GLY A 60 1.83 11.87 10.37
N ILE A 61 1.54 11.10 9.32
CA ILE A 61 0.16 10.81 8.88
C ILE A 61 -0.18 9.33 9.14
N SER A 62 0.71 8.42 8.76
CA SER A 62 0.55 6.99 8.96
C SER A 62 0.89 6.59 10.40
N ILE A 63 0.06 5.72 10.98
CA ILE A 63 0.22 5.19 12.33
C ILE A 63 0.92 3.82 12.25
N LEU A 64 2.14 3.75 12.76
CA LEU A 64 2.85 2.49 12.99
C LEU A 64 2.64 2.05 14.44
N TYR A 65 2.23 0.80 14.68
CA TYR A 65 2.12 0.28 16.05
C TYR A 65 3.47 0.35 16.77
N ARG A 66 3.45 0.52 18.11
CA ARG A 66 4.60 0.89 18.97
C ARG A 66 5.86 0.01 18.83
N TYR A 67 5.73 -1.21 18.30
CA TYR A 67 6.83 -2.15 18.06
C TYR A 67 6.97 -2.57 16.59
N GLY A 68 6.31 -1.84 15.70
CA GLY A 68 6.33 -2.12 14.27
C GLY A 68 7.65 -1.66 13.63
N MET A 69 8.15 -2.46 12.70
CA MET A 69 9.29 -2.11 11.85
C MET A 69 8.95 -2.41 10.38
N LEU A 70 9.04 -1.40 9.53
CA LEU A 70 8.77 -1.50 8.08
C LEU A 70 10.01 -1.97 7.32
N VAL A 71 10.50 -3.15 7.70
CA VAL A 71 11.69 -3.77 7.11
C VAL A 71 11.30 -4.86 6.10
N PRO A 72 12.12 -5.08 5.06
CA PRO A 72 11.95 -6.24 4.20
C PRO A 72 11.85 -7.53 5.02
N THR A 73 11.08 -8.49 4.53
CA THR A 73 10.73 -9.78 5.14
C THR A 73 9.72 -9.76 6.29
N ALA A 74 9.42 -8.60 6.89
CA ALA A 74 8.37 -8.51 7.90
C ALA A 74 6.98 -8.68 7.26
N TRP A 75 6.07 -9.31 7.99
CA TRP A 75 4.66 -9.36 7.62
C TRP A 75 3.97 -8.09 8.09
N VAL A 76 3.07 -7.55 7.28
CA VAL A 76 2.28 -6.38 7.60
C VAL A 76 0.80 -6.65 7.43
N LEU A 77 0.01 -5.95 8.24
CA LEU A 77 -1.43 -5.89 8.13
C LEU A 77 -1.90 -4.48 8.52
N GLY A 78 -2.80 -3.90 7.74
CA GLY A 78 -3.24 -2.54 7.98
C GLY A 78 -4.41 -2.09 7.13
N ARG A 79 -4.64 -0.78 7.16
CA ARG A 79 -5.65 -0.07 6.36
C ARG A 79 -5.06 1.15 5.70
N THR A 80 -5.58 1.51 4.53
CA THR A 80 -5.26 2.75 3.81
C THR A 80 -6.28 3.85 4.10
N ILE A 81 -5.96 5.12 3.82
CA ILE A 81 -6.89 6.29 3.95
C ILE A 81 -6.89 7.22 2.73
N GLY A 82 -6.17 6.88 1.66
CA GLY A 82 -6.07 7.72 0.48
C GLY A 82 -4.96 7.23 -0.44
N SER A 83 -4.34 8.15 -1.17
CA SER A 83 -3.19 7.86 -2.02
C SER A 83 -2.12 8.96 -1.88
N SER A 84 -0.89 8.61 -2.25
CA SER A 84 0.24 9.54 -2.27
C SER A 84 1.19 9.16 -3.42
N THR A 85 2.18 10.01 -3.68
CA THR A 85 3.24 9.74 -4.66
C THR A 85 4.59 9.67 -3.95
N CYS A 86 5.38 8.68 -4.33
CA CYS A 86 6.76 8.57 -3.92
C CYS A 86 7.65 9.36 -4.89
N TRP A 87 8.32 10.41 -4.41
CA TRP A 87 9.25 11.19 -5.22
C TRP A 87 10.68 10.93 -4.75
N VAL A 88 11.58 10.68 -5.71
CA VAL A 88 13.01 10.43 -5.48
C VAL A 88 13.86 11.44 -6.24
N GLY A 89 15.11 11.59 -5.82
CA GLY A 89 16.05 12.56 -6.36
C GLY A 89 16.58 13.51 -5.29
N LEU A 90 16.98 14.70 -5.72
CA LEU A 90 17.48 15.76 -4.84
C LEU A 90 16.72 17.04 -5.18
N ILE A 91 16.15 17.71 -4.19
CA ILE A 91 15.44 18.97 -4.36
C ILE A 91 16.34 19.98 -5.11
N PRO A 92 15.86 20.64 -6.18
CA PRO A 92 14.49 20.65 -6.72
C PRO A 92 14.20 19.59 -7.81
N PHE A 93 15.17 18.78 -8.20
CA PHE A 93 15.05 17.77 -9.25
C PHE A 93 14.47 16.45 -8.69
N CYS A 94 13.15 16.42 -8.54
CA CYS A 94 12.43 15.25 -8.06
C CYS A 94 11.67 14.56 -9.20
N VAL A 95 11.71 13.24 -9.24
CA VAL A 95 10.96 12.40 -10.19
C VAL A 95 10.07 11.40 -9.46
N PRO A 96 8.87 11.10 -9.98
CA PRO A 96 7.97 10.14 -9.35
C PRO A 96 8.48 8.71 -9.58
N VAL A 97 8.41 7.88 -8.54
CA VAL A 97 8.63 6.44 -8.66
C VAL A 97 7.33 5.81 -9.17
N PRO A 98 7.34 5.13 -10.34
CA PRO A 98 6.14 4.54 -10.89
C PRO A 98 5.57 3.47 -9.96
N SER A 99 4.23 3.36 -9.94
CA SER A 99 3.52 2.27 -9.27
C SER A 99 3.69 0.96 -10.02
N VAL A 100 3.79 -0.16 -9.30
CA VAL A 100 3.86 -1.50 -9.91
C VAL A 100 2.54 -1.87 -10.61
N GLU A 101 1.43 -1.25 -10.21
CA GLU A 101 0.10 -1.39 -10.83
C GLU A 101 -0.12 -0.40 -11.99
N GLY A 102 0.86 0.44 -12.31
CA GLY A 102 0.76 1.47 -13.36
C GLY A 102 0.28 2.82 -12.82
N GLY A 103 0.91 3.91 -13.29
CA GLY A 103 0.71 5.26 -12.79
C GLY A 103 1.82 5.74 -11.84
N ILE A 104 1.51 6.77 -11.03
CA ILE A 104 2.44 7.43 -10.10
C ILE A 104 1.88 7.54 -8.67
N VAL A 105 0.72 6.97 -8.41
CA VAL A 105 0.06 7.03 -7.11
C VAL A 105 -0.05 5.64 -6.50
N SER A 106 0.19 5.55 -5.20
CA SER A 106 0.02 4.33 -4.43
C SER A 106 -0.85 4.62 -3.20
N PRO A 107 -1.61 3.64 -2.69
CA PRO A 107 -2.44 3.85 -1.51
C PRO A 107 -1.64 4.24 -0.26
N LEU A 108 -2.11 5.25 0.46
CA LEU A 108 -1.48 5.78 1.68
C LEU A 108 -1.95 4.99 2.90
N ILE A 109 -1.01 4.49 3.69
CA ILE A 109 -1.26 3.77 4.94
C ILE A 109 -1.87 4.72 5.97
N HIS A 110 -2.98 4.30 6.57
CA HIS A 110 -3.53 4.92 7.77
C HIS A 110 -2.91 4.33 9.03
N MET A 111 -2.96 3.01 9.13
CA MET A 111 -2.52 2.27 10.29
C MET A 111 -1.95 0.93 9.85
N VAL A 112 -0.79 0.55 10.37
CA VAL A 112 -0.11 -0.69 10.02
C VAL A 112 0.57 -1.32 11.23
N GLY A 113 0.31 -2.61 11.43
CA GLY A 113 1.06 -3.48 12.33
C GLY A 113 2.06 -4.32 11.55
N THR A 114 3.17 -4.70 12.19
CA THR A 114 4.19 -5.56 11.58
C THR A 114 4.49 -6.74 12.50
N SER A 115 4.87 -7.88 11.91
CA SER A 115 5.56 -8.95 12.65
C SER A 115 7.04 -8.61 12.81
N LEU A 116 7.74 -9.40 13.63
CA LEU A 116 9.20 -9.50 13.55
C LEU A 116 9.59 -10.03 12.15
N PRO A 117 10.74 -9.60 11.58
CA PRO A 117 11.26 -10.19 10.37
C PRO A 117 11.51 -11.68 10.60
N GLY A 118 10.95 -12.53 9.72
CA GLY A 118 11.21 -13.96 9.75
C GLY A 118 12.63 -14.22 9.24
N ILE A 119 13.49 -14.75 10.12
CA ILE A 119 14.79 -15.32 9.77
C ILE A 119 14.62 -16.61 8.95
#